data_AF-A0A369H9F7-F1
#
_entry.id   AF-A0A369H9F7-F1
#
_cell.length_a   1.000
_cell.length_b   1.000
_cell.length_c   1.000
_cell.angle_alpha   90.00
_cell.angle_beta   90.00
_cell.angle_gamma   90.00
#
_symmetry.space_group_name_H-M   'P 1'
#
loop_
_entity.id
_entity.type
_entity.pdbx_description
1 polymer ?
#
loop_
_entity_poly.entity_id
_entity_poly.type
_entity_poly.pdbx_seq_one_letter_code
_entity_poly.pdbx_strand_id
1 'polypeptide(L)'
;MLDQLFIIILWLVAVGSTATTTTKASIPDSSRPSIVYRADSRPPSEIRKSGGFWPAGMTRGNFLQLPQNTSLVNHISGDDRWTSGNESGYVSTTRSFEVAVEILLRNHLVPDGFIYEIHATPNFIDVEASLLNFHQGRKEEEFAALGGIQFYQVVAWRQVAMAPTRSGYYNVRRTVNEEYRSGYFDGATAGGSQPQLAGFAADHIVFRERLEPWCGADRTKAVDDRCVLADETPSQTAKRYMALVMRISRLTVHARVSVRSWPGATDSILVTVGDGREMMLFQDPYPGKSVIVRVDLGLVFRGRDVYVDDLTNLGLVVRPVPHPIATKNIRIEGIHLTIGTTFFGTKLEMNKFKDMDREFETKKVGLTKFWGAEIRLEDWESVEL
;
A
#
# COMPACT_ATOMS: atom_id res chain seq x y z
N MET A 1 73.37 -25.62 14.56
CA MET A 1 73.32 -25.38 13.11
C MET A 1 72.29 -26.36 12.56
N LEU A 2 71.02 -25.95 12.49
CA LEU A 2 70.38 -25.33 11.31
C LEU A 2 70.47 -26.24 10.08
N ASP A 3 69.33 -26.84 9.71
CA ASP A 3 68.80 -26.95 8.35
C ASP A 3 67.49 -27.79 8.41
N GLN A 4 66.33 -27.15 8.59
CA GLN A 4 65.41 -26.68 7.53
C GLN A 4 64.84 -27.83 6.65
N LEU A 5 63.72 -28.40 7.09
CA LEU A 5 62.75 -29.04 6.20
C LEU A 5 61.34 -28.63 6.64
N PHE A 6 60.79 -27.59 6.02
CA PHE A 6 59.42 -27.14 6.21
C PHE A 6 58.49 -27.95 5.30
N ILE A 7 57.64 -28.80 5.90
CA ILE A 7 56.50 -29.41 5.21
C ILE A 7 55.33 -28.41 5.33
N ILE A 8 55.01 -27.73 4.23
CA ILE A 8 53.82 -26.89 4.13
C ILE A 8 52.66 -27.79 3.68
N ILE A 9 51.77 -28.12 4.60
CA ILE A 9 50.47 -28.74 4.30
C ILE A 9 49.53 -27.60 3.89
N LEU A 10 49.24 -27.51 2.60
CA LEU A 10 48.28 -26.57 2.03
C LEU A 10 46.86 -27.07 2.33
N TRP A 11 46.19 -26.50 3.34
CA TRP A 11 44.74 -26.62 3.48
C TRP A 11 44.08 -25.61 2.54
N LEU A 12 43.50 -26.11 1.45
CA LEU A 12 42.57 -25.37 0.60
C LEU A 12 41.26 -25.18 1.38
N VAL A 13 41.18 -24.09 2.15
CA VAL A 13 39.90 -23.57 2.62
C VAL A 13 39.24 -22.91 1.42
N ALA A 14 38.28 -23.61 0.81
CA ALA A 14 37.32 -22.99 -0.09
C ALA A 14 36.50 -21.99 0.73
N VAL A 15 36.92 -20.73 0.73
CA VAL A 15 36.08 -19.63 1.19
C VAL A 15 34.97 -19.49 0.15
N GLY A 16 33.89 -20.24 0.37
CA GLY A 16 32.60 -19.97 -0.25
C GLY A 16 32.18 -18.57 0.18
N SER A 17 32.49 -17.58 -0.65
CA SER A 17 31.91 -16.25 -0.53
C SER A 17 30.43 -16.39 -0.81
N THR A 18 29.63 -16.58 0.23
CA THR A 18 28.19 -16.33 0.15
C THR A 18 28.05 -14.84 -0.08
N ALA A 19 27.94 -14.44 -1.35
CA ALA A 19 27.50 -13.11 -1.72
C ALA A 19 26.10 -12.94 -1.15
N THR A 20 26.02 -12.32 0.02
CA THR A 20 24.77 -11.84 0.58
C THR A 20 24.28 -10.78 -0.39
N THR A 21 23.33 -11.14 -1.25
CA THR A 21 22.64 -10.18 -2.12
C THR A 21 21.73 -9.34 -1.24
N THR A 22 22.33 -8.40 -0.52
CA THR A 22 21.61 -7.28 0.07
C THR A 22 21.15 -6.43 -1.10
N THR A 23 19.90 -6.60 -1.54
CA THR A 23 19.21 -5.63 -2.39
C THR A 23 19.12 -4.34 -1.61
N LYS A 24 20.17 -3.54 -1.81
CA LYS A 24 20.36 -2.19 -1.30
C LYS A 24 19.15 -1.36 -1.69
N ALA A 25 18.55 -0.70 -0.71
CA ALA A 25 17.64 0.41 -0.91
C ALA A 25 18.23 1.35 -1.97
N SER A 26 17.45 1.56 -3.04
CA SER A 26 17.80 2.41 -4.15
C SER A 26 18.01 3.85 -3.68
N ILE A 27 19.06 4.47 -4.21
CA ILE A 27 19.40 5.89 -4.16
C ILE A 27 18.13 6.77 -4.30
N PRO A 28 17.98 7.88 -3.55
CA PRO A 28 16.87 8.80 -3.76
C PRO A 28 16.93 9.31 -5.20
N ASP A 29 15.97 8.84 -5.99
CA ASP A 29 15.82 9.13 -7.40
C ASP A 29 15.27 10.56 -7.54
N SER A 30 16.15 11.52 -7.82
CA SER A 30 15.80 12.93 -7.99
C SER A 30 14.86 13.20 -9.18
N SER A 31 14.51 12.15 -9.96
CA SER A 31 13.52 12.25 -11.05
C SER A 31 12.07 12.15 -10.57
N ARG A 32 11.83 11.67 -9.35
CA ARG A 32 10.47 11.50 -8.81
C ARG A 32 10.04 12.79 -8.11
N PRO A 33 8.94 13.44 -8.55
CA PRO A 33 8.48 14.65 -7.88
C PRO A 33 7.99 14.33 -6.46
N SER A 34 8.33 15.21 -5.53
CA SER A 34 7.66 15.29 -4.23
C SER A 34 6.42 16.20 -4.29
N ILE A 35 6.32 17.08 -5.29
CA ILE A 35 5.19 18.00 -5.48
C ILE A 35 4.66 17.84 -6.91
N VAL A 36 3.35 17.71 -7.03
CA VAL A 36 2.61 17.74 -8.30
C VAL A 36 1.48 18.76 -8.22
N TYR A 37 0.93 19.09 -9.38
CA TYR A 37 -0.09 20.10 -9.55
C TYR A 37 -1.35 19.52 -10.17
N ARG A 38 -2.50 19.94 -9.67
CA ARG A 38 -3.80 19.59 -10.24
C ARG A 38 -4.62 20.84 -10.54
N ALA A 39 -4.99 20.99 -11.80
CA ALA A 39 -6.03 21.91 -12.25
C ALA A 39 -7.41 21.34 -11.92
N ASP A 40 -8.29 22.11 -11.28
CA ASP A 40 -9.66 21.70 -10.96
C ASP A 40 -10.57 22.94 -10.86
N SER A 41 -11.85 22.79 -11.19
CA SER A 41 -12.83 23.87 -11.06
C SER A 41 -13.40 24.00 -9.65
N ARG A 42 -13.34 22.92 -8.86
CA ARG A 42 -13.92 22.89 -7.52
C ARG A 42 -13.08 23.73 -6.55
N PRO A 43 -13.72 24.55 -5.70
CA PRO A 43 -13.01 25.35 -4.72
C PRO A 43 -12.50 24.48 -3.54
N PRO A 44 -11.51 24.99 -2.78
CA PRO A 44 -10.91 24.24 -1.67
C PRO A 44 -11.92 23.80 -0.60
N SER A 45 -12.98 24.57 -0.38
CA SER A 45 -14.07 24.22 0.55
C SER A 45 -14.83 22.97 0.12
N GLU A 46 -15.01 22.77 -1.18
CA GLU A 46 -15.66 21.58 -1.73
C GLU A 46 -14.74 20.37 -1.65
N ILE A 47 -13.48 20.51 -2.06
CA ILE A 47 -12.47 19.43 -1.95
C ILE A 47 -12.26 19.01 -0.50
N ARG A 48 -12.27 19.97 0.44
CA ARG A 48 -12.24 19.69 1.88
C ARG A 48 -13.45 18.87 2.31
N LYS A 49 -14.65 19.25 1.88
CA LYS A 49 -15.90 18.56 2.22
C LYS A 49 -15.95 17.14 1.66
N SER A 50 -15.41 16.90 0.46
CA SER A 50 -15.27 15.56 -0.11
C SER A 50 -14.12 14.75 0.51
N GLY A 51 -13.29 15.35 1.36
CA GLY A 51 -12.11 14.72 1.95
C GLY A 51 -10.94 14.53 0.97
N GLY A 52 -11.02 15.13 -0.23
CA GLY A 52 -10.00 14.99 -1.26
C GLY A 52 -10.52 14.94 -2.69
N PHE A 53 -9.64 14.57 -3.61
CA PHE A 53 -9.94 14.26 -5.01
C PHE A 53 -10.12 12.76 -5.17
N TRP A 54 -11.26 12.34 -5.73
CA TRP A 54 -11.58 10.92 -5.88
C TRP A 54 -11.89 10.60 -7.34
N PRO A 55 -11.47 9.42 -7.85
CA PRO A 55 -12.02 8.84 -9.07
C PRO A 55 -13.54 8.63 -8.93
N ALA A 56 -14.25 8.50 -10.05
CA ALA A 56 -15.69 8.22 -10.01
C ALA A 56 -15.99 6.93 -9.23
N GLY A 57 -17.01 6.96 -8.35
CA GLY A 57 -17.40 5.84 -7.48
C GLY A 57 -16.53 5.63 -6.24
N MET A 58 -15.48 6.45 -6.05
CA MET A 58 -14.60 6.38 -4.88
C MET A 58 -14.81 7.55 -3.92
N THR A 59 -14.45 7.32 -2.67
CA THR A 59 -14.53 8.24 -1.53
C THR A 59 -13.43 7.89 -0.54
N ARG A 60 -13.30 8.68 0.52
CA ARG A 60 -12.39 8.39 1.63
C ARG A 60 -12.66 7.04 2.31
N GLY A 61 -13.93 6.66 2.44
CA GLY A 61 -14.36 5.46 3.16
C GLY A 61 -14.19 4.15 2.39
N ASN A 62 -13.86 4.18 1.10
CA ASN A 62 -13.70 2.99 0.26
C ASN A 62 -12.40 3.02 -0.57
N PHE A 63 -11.33 3.57 0.01
CA PHE A 63 -10.04 3.81 -0.65
C PHE A 63 -9.41 2.57 -1.32
N LEU A 64 -9.64 1.36 -0.79
CA LEU A 64 -9.17 0.09 -1.36
C LEU A 64 -10.15 -0.57 -2.35
N GLN A 65 -11.35 -0.03 -2.49
CA GLN A 65 -12.38 -0.53 -3.41
C GLN A 65 -12.21 0.11 -4.78
N LEU A 66 -11.06 -0.15 -5.41
CA LEU A 66 -10.76 0.35 -6.75
C LEU A 66 -11.82 -0.16 -7.77
N PRO A 67 -12.25 0.68 -8.73
CA PRO A 67 -13.23 0.30 -9.74
C PRO A 67 -12.71 -0.85 -10.62
N GLN A 68 -13.61 -1.58 -11.28
CA GLN A 68 -13.19 -2.65 -12.20
C GLN A 68 -12.33 -2.10 -13.35
N ASN A 69 -12.68 -0.92 -13.85
CA ASN A 69 -11.94 -0.21 -14.89
C ASN A 69 -10.69 0.52 -14.34
N THR A 70 -9.85 -0.14 -13.53
CA THR A 70 -8.61 0.49 -13.04
C THR A 70 -7.49 0.33 -14.06
N SER A 71 -7.53 1.08 -15.17
CA SER A 71 -6.58 0.98 -16.28
C SER A 71 -6.00 2.34 -16.65
N LEU A 72 -4.67 2.42 -16.72
CA LEU A 72 -3.97 3.65 -17.06
C LEU A 72 -4.11 4.00 -18.56
N VAL A 73 -4.20 3.00 -19.43
CA VAL A 73 -4.50 3.21 -20.86
C VAL A 73 -5.90 3.80 -21.03
N ASN A 74 -6.89 3.25 -20.32
CA ASN A 74 -8.26 3.78 -20.37
C ASN A 74 -8.34 5.17 -19.74
N HIS A 75 -7.55 5.43 -18.68
CA HIS A 75 -7.43 6.74 -18.07
C HIS A 75 -7.00 7.82 -19.07
N ILE A 76 -5.92 7.58 -19.83
CA ILE A 76 -5.41 8.59 -20.79
C ILE A 76 -6.28 8.75 -22.04
N SER A 77 -7.12 7.76 -22.33
CA SER A 77 -8.00 7.75 -23.50
C SER A 77 -9.31 8.52 -23.28
N GLY A 78 -9.63 8.88 -22.02
CA GLY A 78 -10.85 9.62 -21.68
C GLY A 78 -10.70 11.13 -21.87
N ASP A 79 -11.70 11.77 -22.49
CA ASP A 79 -11.74 13.22 -22.69
C ASP A 79 -11.85 14.01 -21.37
N ASP A 80 -12.39 13.37 -20.32
CA ASP A 80 -12.69 13.97 -19.01
C ASP A 80 -11.65 13.68 -17.91
N ARG A 81 -10.43 13.24 -18.25
CA ARG A 81 -9.45 12.85 -17.20
C ARG A 81 -9.02 13.99 -16.28
N TRP A 82 -9.12 15.24 -16.71
CA TRP A 82 -8.84 16.42 -15.89
C TRP A 82 -10.06 16.93 -15.11
N THR A 83 -11.26 16.44 -15.43
CA THR A 83 -12.52 16.75 -14.73
C THR A 83 -12.92 15.60 -13.81
N SER A 84 -13.99 15.75 -13.03
CA SER A 84 -14.39 14.82 -11.95
C SER A 84 -14.99 13.49 -12.43
N GLY A 85 -14.91 13.17 -13.73
CA GLY A 85 -15.76 12.16 -14.37
C GLY A 85 -15.10 10.81 -14.72
N ASN A 86 -13.79 10.63 -14.57
CA ASN A 86 -13.17 9.40 -15.06
C ASN A 86 -13.45 8.20 -14.12
N GLU A 87 -13.87 7.07 -14.70
CA GLU A 87 -14.10 5.79 -14.00
C GLU A 87 -12.84 4.92 -13.92
N SER A 88 -11.68 5.51 -14.25
CA SER A 88 -10.44 4.77 -14.47
C SER A 88 -9.68 4.39 -13.19
N GLY A 89 -10.19 4.80 -12.02
CA GLY A 89 -9.51 4.60 -10.73
C GLY A 89 -8.34 5.55 -10.45
N TYR A 90 -8.10 6.53 -11.33
CA TYR A 90 -6.98 7.48 -11.21
C TYR A 90 -7.43 8.95 -11.19
N VAL A 91 -6.69 9.78 -10.47
CA VAL A 91 -6.82 11.25 -10.50
C VAL A 91 -5.59 11.87 -11.14
N SER A 92 -5.80 12.59 -12.24
CA SER A 92 -4.72 13.23 -13.02
C SER A 92 -4.07 14.38 -12.26
N THR A 93 -2.74 14.43 -12.29
CA THR A 93 -1.90 15.54 -11.84
C THR A 93 -0.72 15.70 -12.79
N THR A 94 -0.01 16.82 -12.75
CA THR A 94 1.20 17.06 -13.56
C THR A 94 2.34 17.52 -12.68
N ARG A 95 3.59 17.19 -13.03
CA ARG A 95 4.76 17.72 -12.31
C ARG A 95 5.03 19.21 -12.62
N SER A 96 4.40 19.77 -13.64
CA SER A 96 4.64 21.14 -14.13
C SER A 96 3.50 22.08 -13.78
N PHE A 97 3.81 23.18 -13.10
CA PHE A 97 2.82 24.21 -12.77
C PHE A 97 2.27 24.87 -14.04
N GLU A 98 3.14 25.13 -15.01
CA GLU A 98 2.80 25.73 -16.30
C GLU A 98 1.84 24.85 -17.10
N VAL A 99 2.05 23.53 -17.09
CA VAL A 99 1.12 22.58 -17.71
C VAL A 99 -0.24 22.60 -17.00
N ALA A 100 -0.28 22.71 -15.67
CA ALA A 100 -1.54 22.86 -14.94
C ALA A 100 -2.30 24.15 -15.32
N VAL A 101 -1.59 25.25 -15.56
CA VAL A 101 -2.20 26.47 -16.12
C VAL A 101 -2.76 26.22 -17.51
N GLU A 102 -2.01 25.58 -18.42
CA GLU A 102 -2.51 25.25 -19.77
C GLU A 102 -3.79 24.40 -19.71
N ILE A 103 -3.82 23.41 -18.80
CA ILE A 103 -5.00 22.55 -18.58
C ILE A 103 -6.21 23.39 -18.16
N LEU A 104 -6.08 24.34 -17.22
CA LEU A 104 -7.20 25.21 -16.84
C LEU A 104 -7.75 26.00 -18.04
N LEU A 105 -6.86 26.49 -18.91
CA LEU A 105 -7.23 27.31 -20.07
C LEU A 105 -7.95 26.51 -21.14
N ARG A 106 -7.36 25.37 -21.51
CA ARG A 106 -7.90 24.51 -22.55
C ARG A 106 -9.26 23.92 -22.16
N ASN A 107 -9.49 23.72 -20.87
CA ASN A 107 -10.77 23.23 -20.35
C ASN A 107 -11.74 24.36 -19.96
N HIS A 108 -11.44 25.62 -20.29
CA HIS A 108 -12.31 26.78 -20.02
C HIS A 108 -12.69 26.93 -18.54
N LEU A 109 -11.77 26.60 -17.62
CA LEU A 109 -12.01 26.65 -16.17
C LEU A 109 -11.65 28.01 -15.55
N VAL A 110 -11.01 28.90 -16.29
CA VAL A 110 -10.68 30.27 -15.86
C VAL A 110 -11.91 31.18 -16.05
N PRO A 111 -12.18 32.16 -15.16
CA PRO A 111 -11.33 32.69 -14.07
C PRO A 111 -11.48 32.00 -12.71
N ASP A 112 -12.36 31.00 -12.60
CA ASP A 112 -12.74 30.41 -11.32
C ASP A 112 -11.94 29.15 -10.95
N GLY A 113 -11.03 28.73 -11.84
CA GLY A 113 -10.23 27.52 -11.69
C GLY A 113 -9.14 27.64 -10.63
N PHE A 114 -8.82 26.50 -10.03
CA PHE A 114 -7.80 26.36 -9.00
C PHE A 114 -6.68 25.45 -9.47
N ILE A 115 -5.45 25.79 -9.07
CA ILE A 115 -4.31 24.88 -9.13
C ILE A 115 -3.95 24.48 -7.70
N TYR A 116 -4.08 23.18 -7.43
CA TYR A 116 -3.71 22.56 -6.18
C TYR A 116 -2.27 22.07 -6.24
N GLU A 117 -1.49 22.40 -5.22
CA GLU A 117 -0.13 21.90 -5.00
C GLU A 117 -0.22 20.73 -4.02
N ILE A 118 0.21 19.55 -4.45
CA ILE A 118 -0.09 18.28 -3.78
C ILE A 118 1.22 17.55 -3.54
N HIS A 119 1.43 17.06 -2.32
CA HIS A 119 2.62 16.26 -2.02
C HIS A 119 2.46 14.85 -2.56
N ALA A 120 3.31 14.41 -3.47
CA ALA A 120 3.20 13.11 -4.11
C ALA A 120 3.57 11.97 -3.17
N THR A 121 2.80 10.88 -3.24
CA THR A 121 3.02 9.63 -2.51
C THR A 121 3.20 8.46 -3.49
N PRO A 122 3.58 7.27 -3.04
CA PRO A 122 3.82 6.14 -3.95
C PRO A 122 2.64 5.73 -4.87
N ASN A 123 1.41 6.14 -4.60
CA ASN A 123 0.28 5.93 -5.52
C ASN A 123 0.26 6.89 -6.73
N PHE A 124 1.18 7.83 -6.84
CA PHE A 124 1.32 8.71 -8.01
C PHE A 124 2.21 8.03 -9.06
N ILE A 125 1.60 7.64 -10.17
CA ILE A 125 2.22 6.81 -11.21
C ILE A 125 2.64 7.68 -12.39
N ASP A 126 3.91 7.59 -12.81
CA ASP A 126 4.41 8.28 -13.99
C ASP A 126 3.78 7.67 -15.24
N VAL A 127 2.89 8.40 -15.90
CA VAL A 127 2.06 7.85 -16.97
C VAL A 127 2.87 7.56 -18.23
N GLU A 128 3.69 8.52 -18.66
CA GLU A 128 4.53 8.38 -19.85
C GLU A 128 5.55 7.25 -19.65
N ALA A 129 6.20 7.20 -18.49
CA ALA A 129 7.19 6.17 -18.21
C ALA A 129 6.58 4.77 -18.00
N SER A 130 5.30 4.67 -17.65
CA SER A 130 4.60 3.37 -17.49
C SER A 130 4.07 2.83 -18.81
N LEU A 131 3.61 3.72 -19.71
CA LEU A 131 3.01 3.33 -20.98
C LEU A 131 4.00 3.30 -22.14
N LEU A 132 5.16 3.98 -22.03
CA LEU A 132 6.21 4.03 -23.04
C LEU A 132 5.62 4.30 -24.45
N ASN A 133 5.86 3.41 -25.41
CA ASN A 133 5.39 3.53 -26.80
C ASN A 133 3.86 3.46 -26.95
N PHE A 134 3.13 3.02 -25.92
CA PHE A 134 1.66 3.02 -25.90
C PHE A 134 1.07 4.31 -25.31
N HIS A 135 1.90 5.28 -24.92
CA HIS A 135 1.43 6.60 -24.55
C HIS A 135 1.01 7.39 -25.81
N GLN A 136 -0.29 7.41 -26.10
CA GLN A 136 -0.86 8.13 -27.26
C GLN A 136 -1.36 9.54 -26.91
N GLY A 137 -1.31 9.93 -25.64
CA GLY A 137 -1.78 11.23 -25.16
C GLY A 137 -0.79 12.38 -25.35
N ARG A 138 -1.22 13.59 -24.99
CA ARG A 138 -0.32 14.75 -24.86
C ARG A 138 0.72 14.48 -23.78
N LYS A 139 1.96 14.93 -24.00
CA LYS A 139 3.03 14.88 -23.00
C LYS A 139 2.82 15.95 -21.93
N GLU A 140 1.86 15.70 -21.04
CA GLU A 140 1.49 16.62 -19.96
C GLU A 140 2.29 16.37 -18.67
N GLU A 141 3.36 15.57 -18.78
CA GLU A 141 4.21 15.18 -17.65
C GLU A 141 3.38 14.62 -16.48
N GLU A 142 2.39 13.80 -16.84
CA GLU A 142 1.31 13.37 -15.96
C GLU A 142 1.80 12.37 -14.89
N PHE A 143 1.35 12.60 -13.67
CA PHE A 143 1.33 11.62 -12.60
C PHE A 143 -0.12 11.31 -12.22
N ALA A 144 -0.55 10.08 -12.50
CA ALA A 144 -1.89 9.62 -12.19
C ALA A 144 -1.93 9.05 -10.76
N ALA A 145 -2.71 9.65 -9.87
CA ALA A 145 -2.87 9.18 -8.49
C ALA A 145 -3.89 8.04 -8.42
N LEU A 146 -3.40 6.82 -8.21
CA LEU A 146 -4.22 5.62 -8.04
C LEU A 146 -5.02 5.70 -6.73
N GLY A 147 -6.34 5.51 -6.83
CA GLY A 147 -7.24 5.51 -5.66
C GLY A 147 -7.54 6.90 -5.10
N GLY A 148 -7.10 7.97 -5.76
CA GLY A 148 -7.39 9.35 -5.38
C GLY A 148 -6.32 10.02 -4.52
N ILE A 149 -6.64 11.23 -4.09
CA ILE A 149 -5.76 12.15 -3.38
C ILE A 149 -6.51 12.73 -2.19
N GLN A 150 -5.90 12.55 -1.04
CA GLN A 150 -6.37 12.95 0.26
C GLN A 150 -6.37 14.50 0.43
N PHE A 151 -7.37 15.13 1.07
CA PHE A 151 -7.32 16.61 1.27
C PHE A 151 -6.13 17.04 2.14
N TYR A 152 -5.78 16.26 3.17
CA TYR A 152 -4.65 16.54 4.05
C TYR A 152 -3.27 16.30 3.39
N GLN A 153 -3.24 15.82 2.14
CA GLN A 153 -2.06 15.71 1.28
C GLN A 153 -1.85 16.96 0.40
N VAL A 154 -2.88 17.80 0.26
CA VAL A 154 -2.80 19.09 -0.44
C VAL A 154 -1.98 20.06 0.41
N VAL A 155 -0.91 20.59 -0.15
CA VAL A 155 0.00 21.54 0.52
C VAL A 155 -0.57 22.95 0.47
N ALA A 156 -1.07 23.35 -0.71
CA ALA A 156 -1.58 24.69 -0.96
C ALA A 156 -2.44 24.72 -2.22
N TRP A 157 -3.09 25.86 -2.48
CA TRP A 157 -3.76 26.13 -3.74
C TRP A 157 -3.59 27.58 -4.18
N ARG A 158 -3.83 27.83 -5.47
CA ARG A 158 -3.88 29.14 -6.10
C ARG A 158 -5.13 29.20 -6.95
N GLN A 159 -5.89 30.29 -6.85
CA GLN A 159 -6.92 30.60 -7.85
C GLN A 159 -6.23 31.24 -9.05
N VAL A 160 -6.59 30.86 -10.28
CA VAL A 160 -5.99 31.42 -11.48
C VAL A 160 -7.00 32.31 -12.18
N ALA A 161 -6.74 33.63 -12.15
CA ALA A 161 -7.58 34.64 -12.79
C ALA A 161 -6.87 35.28 -13.99
N MET A 162 -7.64 35.73 -14.99
CA MET A 162 -7.11 36.50 -16.13
C MET A 162 -6.66 37.89 -15.68
N ALA A 163 -5.56 38.40 -16.26
CA ALA A 163 -5.17 39.78 -16.06
C ALA A 163 -6.07 40.74 -16.86
N PRO A 164 -6.61 41.82 -16.26
CA PRO A 164 -7.48 42.75 -16.99
C PRO A 164 -6.78 43.59 -18.07
N THR A 165 -5.45 43.77 -17.98
CA THR A 165 -4.72 44.78 -18.77
C THR A 165 -3.34 44.35 -19.29
N ARG A 166 -2.93 43.09 -19.09
CA ARG A 166 -1.70 42.52 -19.66
C ARG A 166 -2.01 41.16 -20.26
N SER A 167 -1.33 40.80 -21.35
CA SER A 167 -1.25 39.41 -21.79
C SER A 167 -0.57 38.61 -20.68
N GLY A 168 -1.32 37.82 -19.91
CA GLY A 168 -0.83 37.00 -18.80
C GLY A 168 -1.87 36.70 -17.72
N TYR A 169 -1.55 35.79 -16.80
CA TYR A 169 -2.40 35.41 -15.67
C TYR A 169 -1.82 35.94 -14.36
N TYR A 170 -2.69 36.37 -13.42
CA TYR A 170 -2.25 36.63 -12.06
C TYR A 170 -2.25 35.32 -11.29
N ASN A 171 -1.07 34.91 -10.82
CA ASN A 171 -0.97 33.92 -9.75
C ASN A 171 -1.55 34.54 -8.48
N VAL A 172 -2.86 34.37 -8.27
CA VAL A 172 -3.53 34.84 -7.06
C VAL A 172 -2.92 34.09 -5.88
N ARG A 173 -2.57 34.86 -4.86
CA ARG A 173 -1.87 34.45 -3.64
C ARG A 173 -1.99 32.96 -3.32
N ARG A 174 -0.84 32.28 -3.27
CA ARG A 174 -0.75 30.91 -2.74
C ARG A 174 -1.33 30.87 -1.33
N THR A 175 -2.37 30.07 -1.15
CA THR A 175 -3.02 29.83 0.15
C THR A 175 -2.60 28.47 0.67
N VAL A 176 -1.99 28.44 1.85
CA VAL A 176 -1.51 27.20 2.49
C VAL A 176 -2.70 26.43 3.06
N ASN A 177 -2.67 25.11 2.94
CA ASN A 177 -3.62 24.25 3.61
C ASN A 177 -3.18 24.01 5.06
N GLU A 178 -3.89 24.56 6.04
CA GLU A 178 -3.60 24.34 7.47
C GLU A 178 -3.84 22.88 7.92
N GLU A 179 -4.57 22.09 7.13
CA GLU A 179 -4.78 20.66 7.39
C GLU A 179 -3.73 19.76 6.76
N TYR A 180 -2.76 20.31 6.03
CA TYR A 180 -1.64 19.53 5.52
C TYR A 180 -0.88 18.83 6.65
N ARG A 181 -0.63 17.53 6.51
CA ARG A 181 0.05 16.72 7.53
C ARG A 181 1.48 16.37 7.11
N SER A 182 2.38 17.33 7.24
CA SER A 182 3.80 17.19 6.89
C SER A 182 4.46 15.90 7.42
N GLY A 183 4.18 15.54 8.67
CA GLY A 183 4.71 14.31 9.30
C GLY A 183 4.33 13.00 8.61
N TYR A 184 3.28 12.98 7.79
CA TYR A 184 2.94 11.83 6.96
C TYR A 184 3.60 11.88 5.58
N PHE A 185 3.78 13.06 4.98
CA PHE A 185 4.09 13.18 3.55
C PHE A 185 5.50 13.66 3.22
N ASP A 186 6.15 14.48 4.06
CA ASP A 186 7.41 15.17 3.68
C ASP A 186 8.53 14.23 3.21
N GLY A 187 8.55 12.99 3.71
CA GLY A 187 9.50 11.95 3.31
C GLY A 187 9.08 11.09 2.11
N ALA A 188 7.91 11.34 1.53
CA ALA A 188 7.35 10.59 0.41
C ALA A 188 7.68 11.21 -0.94
N THR A 189 7.70 10.37 -1.97
CA THR A 189 7.81 10.74 -3.38
C THR A 189 6.82 9.93 -4.20
N ALA A 190 6.62 10.31 -5.46
CA ALA A 190 5.84 9.53 -6.42
C ALA A 190 6.33 8.07 -6.56
N GLY A 191 5.44 7.19 -7.01
CA GLY A 191 5.74 5.77 -7.30
C GLY A 191 6.61 5.56 -8.53
N GLY A 192 6.65 6.54 -9.44
CA GLY A 192 7.42 6.47 -10.68
C GLY A 192 6.76 5.58 -11.74
N SER A 193 7.56 5.00 -12.64
CA SER A 193 7.09 4.07 -13.68
C SER A 193 6.60 2.76 -13.05
N GLN A 194 5.36 2.38 -13.39
CA GLN A 194 4.71 1.13 -13.00
C GLN A 194 4.02 0.49 -14.22
N PRO A 195 4.77 -0.13 -15.14
CA PRO A 195 4.19 -0.69 -16.36
C PRO A 195 3.12 -1.76 -16.10
N GLN A 196 3.21 -2.50 -15.01
CA GLN A 196 2.18 -3.46 -14.61
C GLN A 196 0.80 -2.81 -14.38
N LEU A 197 0.75 -1.50 -14.14
CA LEU A 197 -0.50 -0.74 -13.97
C LEU A 197 -1.06 -0.18 -15.28
N ALA A 198 -0.43 -0.46 -16.43
CA ALA A 198 -0.93 -0.02 -17.73
C ALA A 198 -2.39 -0.44 -17.96
N GLY A 199 -2.76 -1.64 -17.50
CA GLY A 199 -4.14 -2.12 -17.54
C GLY A 199 -4.63 -2.43 -18.95
N PHE A 200 -3.77 -3.00 -19.81
CA PHE A 200 -4.15 -3.49 -21.12
C PHE A 200 -5.20 -4.61 -21.01
N ALA A 201 -6.09 -4.70 -22.01
CA ALA A 201 -7.02 -5.83 -22.12
C ALA A 201 -6.25 -7.14 -22.36
N ALA A 202 -6.81 -8.28 -21.91
CA ALA A 202 -6.15 -9.58 -21.97
C ALA A 202 -5.77 -10.03 -23.40
N ASP A 203 -6.49 -9.57 -24.42
CA ASP A 203 -6.26 -9.88 -25.84
C ASP A 203 -5.35 -8.87 -26.56
N HIS A 204 -4.84 -7.87 -25.84
CA HIS A 204 -3.98 -6.82 -26.38
C HIS A 204 -2.64 -7.38 -26.91
N ILE A 205 -2.07 -6.70 -27.93
CA ILE A 205 -0.81 -7.11 -28.59
C ILE A 205 0.35 -7.31 -27.62
N VAL A 206 0.38 -6.52 -26.54
CA VAL A 206 1.36 -6.65 -25.45
C VAL A 206 1.43 -8.06 -24.87
N PHE A 207 0.28 -8.71 -24.64
CA PHE A 207 0.27 -10.06 -24.09
C PHE A 207 0.46 -11.13 -25.16
N ARG A 208 -0.10 -10.92 -26.36
CA ARG A 208 0.07 -11.85 -27.49
C ARG A 208 1.52 -11.96 -27.97
N GLU A 209 2.21 -10.83 -28.01
CA GLU A 209 3.61 -10.72 -28.46
C GLU A 209 4.61 -10.70 -27.29
N ARG A 210 4.14 -10.82 -26.05
CA ARG A 210 4.96 -10.88 -24.83
C ARG A 210 5.90 -9.68 -24.70
N LEU A 211 5.35 -8.49 -24.91
CA LEU A 211 6.12 -7.25 -24.87
C LEU A 211 6.44 -6.87 -23.43
N GLU A 212 7.73 -6.81 -23.12
CA GLU A 212 8.23 -6.25 -21.87
C GLU A 212 8.20 -4.71 -21.90
N PRO A 213 7.99 -4.05 -20.75
CA PRO A 213 7.89 -4.60 -19.38
C PRO A 213 6.48 -5.07 -18.94
N TRP A 214 5.48 -5.05 -19.82
CA TRP A 214 4.08 -5.25 -19.44
C TRP A 214 3.64 -6.71 -19.36
N CYS A 215 4.39 -7.65 -19.92
CA CYS A 215 4.10 -9.08 -19.78
C CYS A 215 4.34 -9.59 -18.34
N GLY A 216 5.03 -8.80 -17.51
CA GLY A 216 5.19 -9.07 -16.08
C GLY A 216 6.23 -10.16 -15.77
N ALA A 217 7.17 -10.42 -16.69
CA ALA A 217 8.24 -11.36 -16.42
C ALA A 217 9.18 -10.77 -15.36
N ASP A 218 9.03 -11.22 -14.12
CA ASP A 218 10.12 -11.15 -13.16
C ASP A 218 11.31 -11.87 -13.82
N ARG A 219 12.37 -11.11 -14.15
CA ARG A 219 13.56 -11.60 -14.86
C ARG A 219 14.24 -12.78 -14.13
N THR A 220 13.80 -13.11 -12.92
CA THR A 220 14.37 -14.13 -12.04
C THR A 220 13.58 -15.45 -11.97
N LYS A 221 12.40 -15.56 -12.60
CA LYS A 221 11.64 -16.82 -12.66
C LYS A 221 11.27 -17.18 -14.10
N ALA A 222 12.15 -17.97 -14.73
CA ALA A 222 11.80 -18.69 -15.94
C ALA A 222 10.95 -19.91 -15.58
N VAL A 223 9.63 -19.80 -15.52
CA VAL A 223 8.74 -20.98 -15.61
C VAL A 223 7.38 -20.55 -16.18
N ASP A 224 7.07 -21.07 -17.36
CA ASP A 224 5.82 -21.01 -18.13
C ASP A 224 5.72 -19.88 -19.19
N ASP A 225 5.21 -20.26 -20.35
CA ASP A 225 5.23 -19.50 -21.62
C ASP A 225 4.15 -18.40 -21.65
N ARG A 226 3.78 -17.86 -20.48
CA ARG A 226 2.59 -17.03 -20.26
C ARG A 226 2.94 -15.71 -19.57
N CYS A 227 2.29 -14.62 -20.00
CA CYS A 227 2.38 -13.32 -19.32
C CYS A 227 1.61 -13.37 -18.00
N VAL A 228 2.29 -13.08 -16.88
CA VAL A 228 1.70 -13.12 -15.53
C VAL A 228 0.49 -12.19 -15.41
N LEU A 229 0.57 -11.02 -16.06
CA LEU A 229 -0.49 -10.02 -16.01
C LEU A 229 -1.66 -10.28 -16.97
N ALA A 230 -1.56 -11.25 -17.88
CA ALA A 230 -2.65 -11.54 -18.82
C ALA A 230 -3.86 -12.21 -18.15
N ASP A 231 -3.62 -12.91 -17.03
CA ASP A 231 -4.66 -13.61 -16.25
C ASP A 231 -5.21 -12.74 -15.09
N GLU A 232 -4.66 -11.54 -14.87
CA GLU A 232 -5.11 -10.61 -13.83
C GLU A 232 -5.97 -9.48 -14.43
N THR A 233 -7.04 -9.10 -13.73
CA THR A 233 -7.77 -7.88 -14.08
C THR A 233 -6.96 -6.64 -13.66
N PRO A 234 -7.07 -5.51 -14.39
CA PRO A 234 -6.35 -4.29 -14.01
C PRO A 234 -6.62 -3.82 -12.56
N SER A 235 -7.85 -4.01 -12.07
CA SER A 235 -8.22 -3.75 -10.68
C SER A 235 -7.47 -4.64 -9.67
N GLN A 236 -7.25 -5.93 -9.96
CA GLN A 236 -6.49 -6.83 -9.08
C GLN A 236 -5.02 -6.41 -8.99
N THR A 237 -4.38 -6.13 -10.13
CA THR A 237 -2.98 -5.68 -10.16
C THR A 237 -2.82 -4.34 -9.43
N ALA A 238 -3.76 -3.42 -9.63
CA ALA A 238 -3.77 -2.13 -8.94
C ALA A 238 -3.96 -2.27 -7.42
N LYS A 239 -4.87 -3.13 -6.97
CA LYS A 239 -5.08 -3.41 -5.54
C LYS A 239 -3.81 -4.00 -4.90
N ARG A 240 -3.16 -4.95 -5.57
CA ARG A 240 -1.89 -5.52 -5.13
C ARG A 240 -0.80 -4.47 -5.03
N TYR A 241 -0.67 -3.60 -6.03
CA TYR A 241 0.27 -2.48 -5.99
C TYR A 241 0.01 -1.56 -4.79
N MET A 242 -1.26 -1.20 -4.53
CA MET A 242 -1.62 -0.39 -3.37
C MET A 242 -1.17 -1.06 -2.07
N ALA A 243 -1.40 -2.37 -1.91
CA ALA A 243 -0.96 -3.10 -0.73
C ALA A 243 0.58 -3.12 -0.56
N LEU A 244 1.32 -3.20 -1.67
CA LEU A 244 2.79 -3.16 -1.70
C LEU A 244 3.38 -1.81 -1.31
N VAL A 245 2.66 -0.71 -1.54
CA VAL A 245 3.14 0.64 -1.21
C VAL A 245 2.52 1.22 0.07
N MET A 246 1.52 0.54 0.63
CA MET A 246 0.88 0.91 1.89
C MET A 246 1.69 0.47 3.10
N ARG A 247 2.66 1.30 3.49
CA ARG A 247 3.42 1.07 4.72
C ARG A 247 2.56 1.27 5.97
N ILE A 248 2.59 0.27 6.84
CA ILE A 248 1.92 0.19 8.12
C ILE A 248 2.72 0.98 9.17
N SER A 249 2.04 1.93 9.83
CA SER A 249 2.57 2.68 10.97
C SER A 249 2.22 2.05 12.31
N ARG A 250 1.11 1.30 12.34
CA ARG A 250 0.59 0.67 13.56
C ARG A 250 -0.17 -0.60 13.19
N LEU A 251 0.04 -1.66 13.97
CA LEU A 251 -0.77 -2.87 13.93
C LEU A 251 -1.27 -3.18 15.34
N THR A 252 -2.56 -3.48 15.46
CA THR A 252 -3.20 -3.87 16.72
C THR A 252 -3.98 -5.17 16.52
N VAL A 253 -3.86 -6.10 17.46
CA VAL A 253 -4.61 -7.35 17.51
C VAL A 253 -5.55 -7.29 18.72
N HIS A 254 -6.85 -7.35 18.45
CA HIS A 254 -7.89 -7.47 19.46
C HIS A 254 -8.34 -8.92 19.49
N ALA A 255 -8.39 -9.53 20.66
CA ALA A 255 -8.88 -10.90 20.78
C ALA A 255 -9.70 -11.09 22.05
N ARG A 256 -10.62 -12.05 22.00
CA ARG A 256 -11.48 -12.39 23.13
C ARG A 256 -11.63 -13.90 23.29
N VAL A 257 -11.48 -14.39 24.51
CA VAL A 257 -11.78 -15.76 24.90
C VAL A 257 -13.29 -15.87 25.11
N SER A 258 -13.91 -16.88 24.51
CA SER A 258 -15.34 -17.14 24.63
C SER A 258 -15.73 -17.37 26.09
N VAL A 259 -16.86 -16.82 26.50
CA VAL A 259 -17.45 -17.08 27.83
C VAL A 259 -17.83 -18.55 28.03
N ARG A 260 -17.92 -19.31 26.93
CA ARG A 260 -18.16 -20.77 26.92
C ARG A 260 -16.86 -21.58 27.03
N SER A 261 -15.70 -20.93 27.07
CA SER A 261 -14.43 -21.63 27.26
C SER A 261 -14.41 -22.31 28.62
N TRP A 262 -13.71 -23.44 28.73
CA TRP A 262 -13.48 -24.06 30.03
C TRP A 262 -12.55 -23.19 30.89
N PRO A 263 -12.86 -22.99 32.18
CA PRO A 263 -11.92 -22.38 33.11
C PRO A 263 -10.73 -23.34 33.34
N GLY A 264 -9.52 -22.79 33.48
CA GLY A 264 -8.34 -23.54 33.88
C GLY A 264 -7.30 -23.81 32.79
N ALA A 265 -7.45 -23.26 31.58
CA ALA A 265 -6.36 -23.25 30.59
C ALA A 265 -5.23 -22.33 31.07
N THR A 266 -4.13 -22.91 31.54
CA THR A 266 -2.91 -22.17 31.98
C THR A 266 -1.92 -21.94 30.85
N ASP A 267 -2.17 -22.56 29.69
CA ASP A 267 -1.29 -22.40 28.55
C ASP A 267 -1.30 -20.96 28.02
N SER A 268 -0.11 -20.47 27.66
CA SER A 268 -0.02 -19.19 26.97
C SER A 268 -0.41 -19.37 25.51
N ILE A 269 -1.13 -18.40 24.96
CA ILE A 269 -1.48 -18.35 23.54
C ILE A 269 -0.71 -17.20 22.92
N LEU A 270 -0.02 -17.52 21.84
CA LEU A 270 0.69 -16.58 21.02
C LEU A 270 -0.02 -16.41 19.68
N VAL A 271 0.20 -15.27 19.05
CA VAL A 271 -0.32 -14.94 17.73
C VAL A 271 0.85 -14.64 16.77
N THR A 272 0.72 -15.08 15.52
CA THR A 272 1.61 -14.71 14.42
C THR A 272 0.79 -13.96 13.37
N VAL A 273 1.34 -12.89 12.80
CA VAL A 273 0.73 -12.16 11.68
C VAL A 273 1.75 -12.06 10.55
N GLY A 274 1.38 -12.47 9.35
CA GLY A 274 2.29 -12.51 8.20
C GLY A 274 3.46 -13.46 8.42
N ASP A 275 4.68 -12.98 8.11
CA ASP A 275 5.95 -13.66 8.40
C ASP A 275 6.58 -13.20 9.74
N GLY A 276 5.82 -12.44 10.54
CA GLY A 276 6.24 -11.91 11.82
C GLY A 276 6.45 -13.00 12.88
N ARG A 277 7.27 -12.67 13.89
CA ARG A 277 7.51 -13.54 15.05
C ARG A 277 6.25 -13.73 15.90
N GLU A 278 6.20 -14.82 16.66
CA GLU A 278 5.16 -15.07 17.65
C GLU A 278 5.12 -13.98 18.71
N MET A 279 3.92 -13.51 19.04
CA MET A 279 3.68 -12.50 20.08
C MET A 279 2.74 -13.05 21.14
N MET A 280 2.95 -12.69 22.40
CA MET A 280 2.01 -13.06 23.47
C MET A 280 0.63 -12.44 23.22
N LEU A 281 -0.38 -13.29 23.07
CA LEU A 281 -1.78 -12.86 22.97
C LEU A 281 -2.47 -12.99 24.32
N PHE A 282 -2.44 -14.20 24.91
CA PHE A 282 -2.99 -14.46 26.23
C PHE A 282 -1.96 -15.18 27.11
N GLN A 283 -1.74 -14.65 28.30
CA GLN A 283 -1.15 -15.38 29.41
C GLN A 283 -2.28 -15.77 30.36
N ASP A 284 -2.38 -17.03 30.76
CA ASP A 284 -3.44 -17.56 31.65
C ASP A 284 -4.85 -17.11 31.22
N PRO A 285 -5.32 -17.57 30.04
CA PRO A 285 -6.63 -17.20 29.53
C PRO A 285 -7.77 -17.73 30.43
N TYR A 286 -8.83 -16.93 30.58
CA TYR A 286 -10.06 -17.32 31.27
C TYR A 286 -11.29 -16.88 30.47
N PRO A 287 -12.46 -17.49 30.70
CA PRO A 287 -13.66 -17.20 29.91
C PRO A 287 -14.03 -15.72 29.94
N GLY A 288 -14.28 -15.12 28.77
CA GLY A 288 -14.59 -13.70 28.62
C GLY A 288 -13.40 -12.74 28.66
N LYS A 289 -12.17 -13.23 28.88
CA LYS A 289 -10.96 -12.40 28.86
C LYS A 289 -10.77 -11.77 27.48
N SER A 290 -10.54 -10.47 27.43
CA SER A 290 -10.18 -9.75 26.22
C SER A 290 -8.80 -9.11 26.35
N VAL A 291 -8.12 -8.97 25.22
CA VAL A 291 -6.81 -8.33 25.12
C VAL A 291 -6.75 -7.44 23.89
N ILE A 292 -5.96 -6.37 24.00
CA ILE A 292 -5.60 -5.51 22.89
C ILE A 292 -4.08 -5.45 22.87
N VAL A 293 -3.48 -6.11 21.90
CA VAL A 293 -2.03 -6.17 21.72
C VAL A 293 -1.63 -5.15 20.67
N ARG A 294 -0.89 -4.12 21.08
CA ARG A 294 -0.19 -3.23 20.15
C ARG A 294 1.09 -3.90 19.71
N VAL A 295 1.23 -4.13 18.43
CA VAL A 295 2.37 -4.85 17.85
C VAL A 295 3.55 -3.88 17.72
N ASP A 296 4.69 -4.26 18.30
CA ASP A 296 5.97 -3.63 18.01
C ASP A 296 6.46 -4.15 16.65
N LEU A 297 6.19 -3.38 15.59
CA LEU A 297 6.52 -3.74 14.22
C LEU A 297 8.03 -3.99 14.05
N GLY A 298 8.87 -3.18 14.70
CA GLY A 298 10.33 -3.32 14.61
C GLY A 298 10.82 -4.62 15.24
N LEU A 299 10.30 -4.98 16.41
CA LEU A 299 10.66 -6.25 17.05
C LEU A 299 10.16 -7.47 16.26
N VAL A 300 8.89 -7.43 15.84
CA VAL A 300 8.18 -8.59 15.29
C VAL A 300 8.61 -8.88 13.85
N PHE A 301 8.85 -7.82 13.07
CA PHE A 301 9.28 -7.90 11.68
C PHE A 301 10.78 -7.58 11.50
N ARG A 302 11.58 -7.70 12.57
CA ARG A 302 13.06 -7.65 12.50
C ARG A 302 13.63 -6.33 11.95
N GLY A 303 12.97 -5.22 12.28
CA GLY A 303 13.40 -3.86 11.94
C GLY A 303 13.13 -3.45 10.49
N ARG A 304 12.46 -4.27 9.69
CA ARG A 304 12.06 -3.91 8.33
C ARG A 304 10.75 -3.12 8.34
N ASP A 305 10.57 -2.27 7.33
CA ASP A 305 9.27 -1.66 7.06
C ASP A 305 8.24 -2.74 6.72
N VAL A 306 7.02 -2.58 7.23
CA VAL A 306 5.93 -3.53 7.07
C VAL A 306 4.83 -2.90 6.22
N TYR A 307 4.33 -3.64 5.24
CA TYR A 307 3.32 -3.22 4.29
C TYR A 307 2.05 -4.06 4.47
N VAL A 308 0.93 -3.61 3.89
CA VAL A 308 -0.32 -4.38 3.92
C VAL A 308 -0.13 -5.77 3.28
N ASP A 309 0.65 -5.85 2.20
CA ASP A 309 0.97 -7.11 1.52
C ASP A 309 1.77 -8.09 2.38
N ASP A 310 2.45 -7.65 3.45
CA ASP A 310 3.14 -8.55 4.39
C ASP A 310 2.17 -9.32 5.28
N LEU A 311 0.93 -8.83 5.47
CA LEU A 311 -0.05 -9.39 6.40
C LEU A 311 -0.87 -10.49 5.73
N THR A 312 -0.21 -11.53 5.24
CA THR A 312 -0.82 -12.61 4.42
C THR A 312 -1.53 -13.71 5.20
N ASN A 313 -1.27 -13.82 6.51
CA ASN A 313 -1.84 -14.89 7.32
C ASN A 313 -1.93 -14.49 8.80
N LEU A 314 -2.85 -15.15 9.51
CA LEU A 314 -2.96 -15.12 10.96
C LEU A 314 -2.74 -16.53 11.49
N GLY A 315 -1.99 -16.67 12.57
CA GLY A 315 -1.77 -17.95 13.24
C GLY A 315 -1.90 -17.84 14.74
N LEU A 316 -2.35 -18.94 15.36
CA LEU A 316 -2.33 -19.10 16.81
C LEU A 316 -1.44 -20.26 17.19
N VAL A 317 -0.64 -20.02 18.22
CA VAL A 317 0.39 -20.93 18.72
C VAL A 317 0.20 -21.11 20.21
N VAL A 318 0.18 -22.35 20.70
CA VAL A 318 0.16 -22.64 22.13
C VAL A 318 1.58 -22.79 22.63
N ARG A 319 1.88 -22.17 23.77
CA ARG A 319 3.03 -22.50 24.61
C ARG A 319 2.54 -23.14 25.92
N PRO A 320 2.68 -24.47 26.05
CA PRO A 320 2.17 -25.19 27.22
C PRO A 320 2.86 -24.76 28.50
N VAL A 321 2.10 -24.71 29.60
CA VAL A 321 2.65 -24.55 30.95
C VAL A 321 2.45 -25.88 31.70
N PRO A 322 3.50 -26.48 32.28
CA PRO A 322 3.35 -27.71 33.04
C PRO A 322 2.37 -27.53 34.22
N HIS A 323 1.23 -28.23 34.20
CA HIS A 323 0.27 -28.23 35.29
C HIS A 323 -0.39 -29.61 35.44
N PRO A 324 -0.59 -30.13 36.68
CA PRO A 324 -1.06 -31.50 36.91
C PRO A 324 -2.54 -31.77 36.58
N ILE A 325 -3.40 -30.75 36.48
CA ILE A 325 -4.88 -30.92 36.47
C ILE A 325 -5.59 -30.11 35.35
N ALA A 326 -4.88 -29.33 34.55
CA ALA A 326 -5.53 -28.35 33.65
C ALA A 326 -6.19 -29.01 32.42
N THR A 327 -7.45 -28.63 32.15
CA THR A 327 -8.14 -28.92 30.89
C THR A 327 -7.47 -28.16 29.75
N LYS A 328 -7.43 -28.82 28.58
CA LYS A 328 -6.53 -28.48 27.48
C LYS A 328 -7.25 -27.85 26.29
N ASN A 329 -8.44 -27.29 26.51
CA ASN A 329 -9.21 -26.70 25.43
C ASN A 329 -9.49 -25.24 25.75
N ILE A 330 -9.19 -24.37 24.79
CA ILE A 330 -9.60 -22.98 24.84
C ILE A 330 -10.57 -22.69 23.71
N ARG A 331 -11.60 -21.90 23.98
CA ARG A 331 -12.49 -21.36 22.95
C ARG A 331 -12.22 -19.88 22.75
N ILE A 332 -11.82 -19.49 21.54
CA ILE A 332 -11.63 -18.07 21.17
C ILE A 332 -12.91 -17.61 20.48
N GLU A 333 -13.50 -16.55 21.02
CA GLU A 333 -14.70 -15.90 20.49
C GLU A 333 -14.38 -15.20 19.16
N GLY A 334 -13.26 -14.48 19.11
CA GLY A 334 -12.93 -13.65 17.98
C GLY A 334 -11.54 -13.05 18.01
N ILE A 335 -11.05 -12.71 16.82
CA ILE A 335 -9.85 -11.91 16.60
C ILE A 335 -10.16 -10.82 15.57
N HIS A 336 -9.81 -9.59 15.89
CA HIS A 336 -9.97 -8.42 15.03
C HIS A 336 -8.62 -7.71 14.88
N LEU A 337 -8.25 -7.37 13.65
CA LEU A 337 -7.00 -6.68 13.36
C LEU A 337 -7.31 -5.24 12.93
N THR A 338 -6.51 -4.32 13.42
CA THR A 338 -6.57 -2.91 13.02
C THR A 338 -5.18 -2.44 12.63
N ILE A 339 -5.08 -1.77 11.48
CA ILE A 339 -3.84 -1.13 11.04
C ILE A 339 -4.02 0.35 10.78
N GLY A 340 -2.98 1.12 11.08
CA GLY A 340 -2.81 2.49 10.60
C GLY A 340 -1.76 2.50 9.51
N THR A 341 -1.99 3.28 8.45
CA THR A 341 -1.01 3.49 7.36
C THR A 341 -0.30 4.83 7.50
N THR A 342 0.89 4.96 6.92
CA THR A 342 1.68 6.22 6.96
C THR A 342 1.17 7.23 5.92
N PHE A 343 1.45 6.97 4.64
CA PHE A 343 1.23 7.91 3.53
C PHE A 343 -0.22 8.05 3.07
N PHE A 344 -1.10 7.17 3.53
CA PHE A 344 -2.52 7.21 3.16
C PHE A 344 -3.40 7.68 4.31
N GLY A 345 -2.83 7.92 5.50
CA GLY A 345 -3.53 8.29 6.74
C GLY A 345 -4.86 7.56 6.97
N THR A 346 -4.94 6.33 6.46
CA THR A 346 -6.14 5.49 6.46
C THR A 346 -5.97 4.46 7.55
N LYS A 347 -7.03 4.28 8.35
CA LYS A 347 -7.18 3.16 9.25
C LYS A 347 -7.86 2.04 8.49
N LEU A 348 -7.31 0.84 8.55
CA LEU A 348 -7.93 -0.35 7.97
C LEU A 348 -8.28 -1.33 9.09
N GLU A 349 -9.43 -1.96 8.96
CA GLU A 349 -9.93 -2.98 9.87
C GLU A 349 -10.15 -4.28 9.13
N MET A 350 -9.84 -5.39 9.79
CA MET A 350 -10.11 -6.74 9.28
C MET A 350 -11.08 -7.42 10.24
N ASN A 351 -12.25 -7.79 9.73
CA ASN A 351 -13.36 -8.34 10.51
C ASN A 351 -13.62 -9.84 10.27
N LYS A 352 -12.94 -10.47 9.31
CA LYS A 352 -13.11 -11.88 8.92
C LYS A 352 -13.08 -12.88 10.09
N PHE A 353 -12.28 -12.62 11.12
CA PHE A 353 -12.13 -13.52 12.27
C PHE A 353 -12.79 -13.01 13.55
N LYS A 354 -13.58 -11.93 13.47
CA LYS A 354 -14.18 -11.28 14.65
C LYS A 354 -15.17 -12.16 15.40
N ASP A 355 -15.87 -13.04 14.70
CA ASP A 355 -16.94 -13.90 15.25
C ASP A 355 -16.64 -15.39 14.99
N MET A 356 -15.40 -15.81 15.21
CA MET A 356 -14.94 -17.17 14.91
C MET A 356 -15.53 -18.26 15.83
N ASP A 357 -15.78 -17.93 17.10
CA ASP A 357 -16.27 -18.81 18.19
C ASP A 357 -15.82 -20.28 18.09
N ARG A 358 -14.49 -20.50 18.12
CA ARG A 358 -13.87 -21.80 17.85
C ARG A 358 -13.10 -22.35 19.04
N GLU A 359 -13.28 -23.64 19.29
CA GLU A 359 -12.54 -24.39 20.30
C GLU A 359 -11.26 -25.00 19.72
N PHE A 360 -10.20 -25.00 20.51
CA PHE A 360 -8.88 -25.45 20.13
C PHE A 360 -8.27 -26.34 21.20
N GLU A 361 -7.73 -27.48 20.77
CA GLU A 361 -7.01 -28.40 21.64
C GLU A 361 -5.55 -27.96 21.81
N THR A 362 -5.10 -27.89 23.06
CA THR A 362 -3.77 -27.45 23.50
C THR A 362 -2.90 -28.62 23.96
N LYS A 363 -3.30 -29.87 23.66
CA LYS A 363 -2.70 -31.09 24.25
C LYS A 363 -1.26 -31.41 23.85
N LYS A 364 -0.66 -30.65 22.94
CA LYS A 364 0.68 -30.95 22.40
C LYS A 364 1.76 -30.43 23.32
N VAL A 365 2.85 -31.19 23.44
CA VAL A 365 4.04 -30.78 24.18
C VAL A 365 4.87 -29.85 23.30
N GLY A 366 5.33 -28.73 23.85
CA GLY A 366 6.12 -27.73 23.13
C GLY A 366 5.30 -26.72 22.34
N LEU A 367 6.01 -25.74 21.78
CA LEU A 367 5.40 -24.65 21.01
C LEU A 367 4.77 -25.21 19.72
N THR A 368 3.44 -25.18 19.62
CA THR A 368 2.74 -25.76 18.47
C THR A 368 1.72 -24.81 17.88
N LYS A 369 1.80 -24.57 16.56
CA LYS A 369 0.75 -23.92 15.78
C LYS A 369 -0.47 -24.84 15.74
N PHE A 370 -1.60 -24.37 16.25
CA PHE A 370 -2.84 -25.15 16.31
C PHE A 370 -3.94 -24.58 15.41
N TRP A 371 -3.78 -23.34 14.95
CA TRP A 371 -4.67 -22.72 13.99
C TRP A 371 -3.92 -21.74 13.10
N GLY A 372 -4.40 -21.60 11.87
CA GLY A 372 -4.04 -20.50 10.99
C GLY A 372 -5.06 -20.28 9.90
N ALA A 373 -5.10 -19.07 9.38
CA ALA A 373 -5.95 -18.69 8.28
C ALA A 373 -5.24 -17.69 7.37
N GLU A 374 -5.60 -17.73 6.09
CA GLU A 374 -5.15 -16.76 5.09
C GLU A 374 -5.86 -15.41 5.32
N ILE A 375 -5.08 -14.33 5.22
CA ILE A 375 -5.57 -12.96 5.12
C ILE A 375 -5.34 -12.52 3.69
N ARG A 376 -6.39 -12.01 3.06
CA ARG A 376 -6.35 -11.44 1.73
C ARG A 376 -6.60 -9.94 1.79
N LEU A 377 -6.27 -9.24 0.72
CA LEU A 377 -6.44 -7.79 0.67
C LEU A 377 -7.90 -7.38 0.78
N GLU A 378 -8.81 -8.17 0.19
CA GLU A 378 -10.26 -7.98 0.29
C GLU A 378 -10.84 -8.14 1.70
N ASP A 379 -10.07 -8.71 2.64
CA ASP A 379 -10.50 -8.84 4.03
C ASP A 379 -10.33 -7.52 4.81
N TRP A 380 -9.69 -6.50 4.22
CA TRP A 380 -9.46 -5.19 4.83
C TRP A 380 -10.48 -4.15 4.36
N GLU A 381 -11.06 -3.44 5.32
CA GLU A 381 -12.01 -2.36 5.11
C GLU A 381 -11.40 -1.04 5.58
N SER A 382 -11.51 0.02 4.77
CA SER A 382 -11.17 1.36 5.21
C SER A 382 -12.24 1.91 6.14
N VAL A 383 -11.80 2.42 7.29
CA VAL A 383 -12.66 3.09 8.27
C VAL A 383 -12.30 4.57 8.32
N GLU A 384 -13.34 5.41 8.29
CA GLU A 384 -13.17 6.84 8.47
C GLU A 384 -12.63 7.13 9.88
N LEU A 385 -11.69 8.09 9.94
CA LEU A 385 -11.12 8.59 11.19
C LEU A 385 -12.00 9.66 11.83
#